data_AF-A0A9D9T2L7-F1
#
_entry.id   AF-A0A9D9T2L7-F1
#
_cell.length_a   1.000
_cell.length_b   1.000
_cell.length_c   1.000
_cell.angle_alpha   90.00
_cell.angle_beta   90.00
_cell.angle_gamma   90.00
#
_symmetry.space_group_name_H-M   'P 1'
#
loop_
_entity.id
_entity.type
_entity.pdbx_description
1 polymer ?
#
loop_
_entity_poly.entity_id
_entity_poly.type
_entity_poly.pdbx_seq_one_letter_code
_entity_poly.pdbx_strand_id
1 'polypeptide(L)' 'VQTITEKRATFSCVPNLQRPMLHTHLPGLFLAGDYVAGDYPATIEGAVRAGVAAALVVLAPDKIST' A
#
# COMPACT_ATOMS: atom_id res chain seq x y z
N VAL A 1 2.02 -6.28 -33.58
CA VAL A 1 1.77 -5.82 -32.19
C VAL A 1 3.12 -5.65 -31.52
N GLN A 2 3.40 -4.49 -30.95
CA GLN A 2 4.64 -4.25 -30.18
C GLN A 2 4.38 -4.67 -28.72
N THR A 3 5.25 -5.51 -28.16
CA THR A 3 5.18 -5.93 -26.76
C THR A 3 6.07 -5.02 -25.90
N ILE A 4 5.52 -4.52 -24.79
CA ILE A 4 6.25 -3.75 -23.79
C ILE A 4 6.51 -4.67 -22.60
N THR A 5 7.77 -4.76 -22.18
CA THR A 5 8.17 -5.51 -20.98
C THR A 5 8.85 -4.56 -20.02
N GLU A 6 8.30 -4.38 -18.82
CA GLU A 6 8.91 -3.55 -17.78
C GLU A 6 9.20 -4.37 -16.52
N LYS A 7 10.48 -4.58 -16.24
CA LYS A 7 10.94 -5.47 -15.16
C LYS A 7 10.60 -4.98 -13.76
N ARG A 8 10.28 -3.68 -13.62
CA ARG A 8 9.99 -3.01 -12.34
C ARG A 8 8.52 -2.64 -12.19
N ALA A 9 7.65 -3.14 -13.07
CA ALA A 9 6.22 -2.84 -13.01
C ALA A 9 5.52 -3.51 -11.82
N THR A 10 6.12 -4.55 -11.23
CA THR A 10 5.57 -5.29 -10.10
C THR A 10 6.58 -5.43 -8.97
N PHE A 11 6.08 -5.59 -7.75
CA PHE A 11 6.92 -5.89 -6.60
C PHE A 11 7.58 -7.28 -6.73
N SER A 12 8.66 -7.52 -5.99
CA SER A 12 9.37 -8.81 -6.00
C SER A 12 8.62 -9.86 -5.18
N CYS A 13 8.11 -10.92 -5.82
CA CYS A 13 7.41 -12.03 -5.15
C CYS A 13 8.37 -13.00 -4.45
N VAL A 14 9.21 -12.50 -3.53
CA VAL A 14 10.11 -13.35 -2.73
C VAL A 14 9.43 -13.78 -1.42
N PRO A 15 9.67 -15.02 -0.94
CA PRO A 15 9.17 -15.47 0.36
C PRO A 15 9.58 -14.52 1.49
N ASN A 16 8.67 -14.29 2.43
CA ASN A 16 8.89 -13.45 3.61
C ASN A 16 9.31 -12.00 3.29
N LEU A 17 8.98 -11.47 2.11
CA LEU A 17 9.22 -10.06 1.82
C LEU A 17 8.51 -9.17 2.85
N GLN A 18 9.27 -8.35 3.55
CA GLN A 18 8.70 -7.33 4.42
C GLN A 18 8.11 -6.20 3.56
N ARG A 19 6.78 -6.07 3.64
CA ARG A 19 6.04 -4.96 3.02
C ARG A 19 5.87 -3.82 4.02
N PRO A 20 5.94 -2.56 3.57
CA PRO A 20 5.73 -1.41 4.44
C PRO A 20 4.29 -1.40 5.00
N MET A 21 4.17 -0.90 6.22
CA MET A 21 2.86 -0.68 6.85
C MET A 21 2.19 0.56 6.25
N LEU A 22 0.87 0.64 6.38
CA LEU A 22 0.07 1.79 5.94
C LEU A 22 0.51 3.12 6.56
N HIS A 23 0.89 3.09 7.85
CA HIS A 23 1.35 4.28 8.57
C HIS A 23 2.83 4.52 8.30
N THR A 24 3.16 5.73 7.89
CA THR A 24 4.56 6.18 7.86
C THR A 24 4.92 6.88 9.17
N HIS A 25 6.20 7.19 9.33
CA HIS A 25 6.66 8.04 10.44
C HIS A 25 6.33 9.52 10.25
N LEU A 26 5.85 9.93 9.06
CA LEU A 26 5.54 11.31 8.74
C LEU A 26 4.07 11.60 9.04
N PRO A 27 3.75 12.64 9.84
CA PRO A 27 2.37 13.04 10.10
C PRO A 27 1.62 13.34 8.80
N GLY A 28 0.40 12.83 8.69
CA GLY A 28 -0.45 13.03 7.50
C GLY A 28 -0.02 12.29 6.24
N LEU A 29 1.04 11.47 6.29
CA LEU A 29 1.47 10.65 5.16
C LEU A 29 1.17 9.16 5.40
N PHE A 30 0.34 8.60 4.53
CA PHE A 30 -0.09 7.21 4.55
C PHE A 30 0.22 6.53 3.22
N LEU A 31 0.53 5.23 3.27
CA LEU A 31 0.81 4.42 2.09
C LEU A 31 -0.44 3.66 1.63
N ALA A 32 -0.60 3.58 0.32
CA ALA A 32 -1.62 2.77 -0.34
C ALA A 32 -1.00 2.08 -1.57
N GLY A 33 -1.56 0.93 -1.94
CA GLY A 33 -1.10 0.12 -3.06
C GLY A 33 -0.98 -1.36 -2.70
N ASP A 34 -0.76 -2.18 -3.71
CA ASP A 34 -0.59 -3.63 -3.62
C ASP A 34 0.73 -4.06 -2.95
N TYR A 35 1.71 -3.15 -2.90
CA TYR A 35 2.97 -3.31 -2.18
C TYR A 35 2.85 -3.07 -0.67
N VAL A 36 1.74 -2.49 -0.18
CA VAL A 36 1.50 -2.25 1.25
C VAL A 36 1.16 -3.57 1.94
N ALA A 37 1.59 -3.73 3.19
CA ALA A 37 1.31 -4.92 3.98
C ALA A 37 -0.21 -5.14 4.14
N GLY A 38 -0.65 -6.37 3.88
CA GLY A 38 -2.04 -6.80 4.03
C GLY A 38 -2.23 -8.29 3.72
N ASP A 39 -3.43 -8.82 3.91
CA ASP A 39 -3.68 -10.27 3.81
C ASP A 39 -3.63 -10.81 2.36
N TYR A 40 -3.68 -9.91 1.39
CA TYR A 40 -3.71 -10.26 -0.03
C TYR A 40 -2.29 -10.14 -0.62
N PRO A 41 -1.94 -10.99 -1.60
CA PRO A 41 -0.79 -10.76 -2.48
C PRO A 41 -0.91 -9.41 -3.23
N ALA A 42 0.09 -9.05 -4.03
CA ALA A 42 -0.01 -7.81 -4.81
C ALA A 42 -0.99 -7.95 -5.98
N THR A 43 -2.27 -7.82 -5.65
CA THR A 43 -3.40 -7.86 -6.59
C THR A 43 -4.11 -6.52 -6.62
N ILE A 44 -4.96 -6.31 -7.63
CA ILE A 44 -5.79 -5.11 -7.73
C ILE A 44 -6.71 -4.99 -6.51
N GLU A 45 -7.26 -6.10 -6.00
CA GLU A 45 -8.07 -6.11 -4.77
C GLU A 45 -7.24 -5.69 -3.55
N GLY A 46 -5.99 -6.16 -3.45
CA GLY A 46 -5.05 -5.72 -2.42
C GLY A 46 -4.81 -4.21 -2.47
N ALA A 47 -4.54 -3.68 -3.67
CA ALA A 47 -4.35 -2.24 -3.88
C ALA A 47 -5.59 -1.42 -3.47
N VAL A 48 -6.78 -1.85 -3.90
CA VAL A 48 -8.04 -1.16 -3.59
C VAL A 48 -8.32 -1.19 -2.08
N ARG A 49 -8.16 -2.34 -1.43
CA ARG A 49 -8.35 -2.47 0.03
C ARG A 49 -7.38 -1.58 0.80
N ALA A 50 -6.11 -1.54 0.40
CA ALA A 50 -5.11 -0.65 1.00
C ALA A 50 -5.47 0.84 0.80
N GLY A 51 -5.95 1.21 -0.40
CA GLY A 51 -6.41 2.57 -0.70
C GLY A 51 -7.60 3.01 0.15
N VAL A 52 -8.61 2.15 0.31
CA VAL A 52 -9.76 2.42 1.19
C VAL A 52 -9.31 2.56 2.63
N ALA A 53 -8.43 1.68 3.11
CA ALA A 53 -7.89 1.77 4.47
C ALA A 53 -7.14 3.10 4.69
N ALA A 54 -6.30 3.52 3.74
CA ALA A 54 -5.58 4.80 3.84
C ALA A 54 -6.55 5.98 3.89
N ALA A 55 -7.59 5.99 3.04
CA ALA A 55 -8.61 7.03 3.06
C ALA A 55 -9.38 7.09 4.38
N LEU A 56 -9.73 5.93 4.95
CA LEU A 56 -10.42 5.87 6.25
C LEU A 56 -9.55 6.42 7.38
N VAL A 57 -8.23 6.18 7.35
CA VAL A 57 -7.32 6.74 8.35
C VAL A 57 -7.14 8.25 8.16
N VAL A 58 -7.05 8.72 6.91
CA VAL A 58 -6.99 10.17 6.59
C VAL A 58 -8.24 10.91 7.04
N LEU A 59 -9.41 10.28 6.87
CA LEU A 59 -10.71 10.85 7.25
C LEU A 59 -11.05 10.64 8.72
N ALA A 60 -10.33 9.77 9.42
CA ALA A 60 -10.53 9.58 10.84
C ALA A 60 -10.20 10.91 11.54
N PRO A 61 -11.09 11.41 12.41
CA PRO A 61 -10.82 12.63 13.15
C PRO A 61 -9.53 12.41 13.96
N ASP A 62 -8.61 13.38 13.87
CA ASP A 62 -7.34 13.33 14.58
C ASP A 62 -7.57 12.97 16.05
N LYS A 63 -6.99 11.84 16.49
CA LYS A 63 -6.75 11.59 17.91
C LYS A 63 -5.33 12.03 18.28
N ILE A 64 -4.91 13.22 17.85
CA ILE A 64 -3.62 13.88 18.21
C ILE A 64 -3.90 15.40 18.07
N SER A 65 -3.80 16.31 19.05
CA SER A 65 -2.86 16.51 20.18
C SER A 65 -3.53 17.47 21.20
N THR A 66 -3.67 17.12 22.49
CA THR A 66 -2.80 17.62 23.58
C THR A 66 -1.30 17.60 23.29
#